data_AF-A0A6J1Q5E4-F1
#
_entry.id   AF-A0A6J1Q5E4-F1
#
_cell.length_a   1.000
_cell.length_b   1.000
_cell.length_c   1.000
_cell.angle_alpha   90.00
_cell.angle_beta   90.00
_cell.angle_gamma   90.00
#
_symmetry.space_group_name_H-M   'P 1'
#
loop_
_entity.id
_entity.type
_entity.pdbx_description
1 polymer ?
#
loop_
_entity_poly.entity_id
_entity_poly.type
_entity_poly.pdbx_seq_one_letter_code
_entity_poly.pdbx_strand_id
1 'polypeptide(L)'
;MMEKGSHKKMWIEIAQRMKEKKYNFTGSQCHNKMDALKRRYRQIVDHNAQSGNDKKDWIYLDVLDDIFQKQHWIKPLSVAGSNIKDSEHSPLTDSNNENESPFKQRKISLTEARAKYLKDSLEEKRLKRLETANYRDTKLQILREIKEAFEKQKQ
;
A
#
# COMPACT_ATOMS: atom_id res chain seq x y z
N MET A 1 -31.95 5.52 -4.50
CA MET A 1 -30.76 6.41 -4.45
C MET A 1 -30.65 6.96 -3.04
N MET A 2 -29.67 6.55 -2.23
CA MET A 2 -29.45 7.22 -0.94
C MET A 2 -28.66 8.49 -1.21
N GLU A 3 -29.23 9.64 -0.80
CA GLU A 3 -28.57 10.94 -0.84
C GLU A 3 -27.17 10.82 -0.22
N LYS A 4 -26.13 11.25 -0.96
CA LYS A 4 -24.80 11.44 -0.41
C LYS A 4 -24.85 12.64 0.54
N GLY A 5 -25.36 12.42 1.74
CA GLY A 5 -25.19 13.35 2.85
C GLY A 5 -23.70 13.58 3.09
N SER A 6 -23.33 14.82 3.42
CA SER A 6 -21.95 15.15 3.80
C SER A 6 -21.48 14.22 4.91
N HIS A 7 -20.36 13.52 4.73
CA HIS A 7 -19.78 12.57 5.68
C HIS A 7 -19.75 13.12 7.12
N LYS A 8 -19.49 14.42 7.26
CA LYS A 8 -19.53 15.14 8.54
C LYS A 8 -20.92 15.13 9.20
N LYS A 9 -22.00 15.32 8.44
CA LYS A 9 -23.38 15.33 8.95
C LYS A 9 -23.77 13.96 9.51
N MET A 10 -23.41 12.88 8.81
CA MET A 10 -23.66 11.51 9.27
C MET A 10 -23.03 11.25 10.65
N TRP A 11 -21.78 11.67 10.86
CA TRP A 11 -21.12 11.49 12.16
C TRP A 11 -21.68 12.37 13.27
N ILE A 12 -22.17 13.57 12.93
CA ILE A 12 -22.89 14.42 13.88
C ILE A 12 -24.19 13.74 14.33
N GLU A 13 -24.93 13.14 13.40
CA GLU A 13 -26.16 12.40 13.74
C GLU A 13 -25.87 11.18 14.62
N ILE A 14 -24.82 10.41 14.30
CA ILE A 14 -24.39 9.28 15.14
C ILE A 14 -24.03 9.76 16.55
N ALA A 15 -23.29 10.87 16.68
CA ALA A 15 -22.96 11.46 17.97
C ALA A 15 -24.20 11.89 18.76
N GLN A 16 -25.21 12.44 18.08
CA GLN A 16 -26.49 12.79 18.71
C GLN A 16 -27.21 11.55 19.25
N ARG A 17 -27.28 10.47 18.47
CA ARG A 17 -27.86 9.19 18.94
C ARG A 17 -27.07 8.56 20.09
N MET A 18 -25.75 8.75 20.13
CA MET A 18 -24.93 8.31 21.28
C MET A 18 -25.24 9.15 22.53
N LYS A 19 -25.49 10.45 22.38
CA LYS A 19 -25.85 11.35 23.48
C LYS A 19 -27.19 10.96 24.12
N GLU A 20 -28.16 10.53 23.32
CA GLU A 20 -29.44 9.98 23.82
C GLU A 20 -29.21 8.77 24.75
N LYS A 21 -28.20 7.95 24.44
CA LYS A 21 -27.75 6.83 25.27
C LYS A 21 -26.81 7.24 26.42
N LYS A 22 -26.76 8.52 26.77
CA LYS A 22 -25.92 9.12 27.82
C LYS A 22 -24.40 9.06 27.55
N TYR A 23 -23.99 8.84 26.30
CA TYR A 23 -22.58 8.91 25.89
C TYR A 23 -22.29 10.24 25.19
N ASN A 24 -21.55 11.13 25.85
CA ASN A 24 -21.22 12.45 25.31
C ASN A 24 -19.96 12.39 24.44
N PHE A 25 -20.15 12.20 23.13
CA PHE A 25 -19.06 12.23 22.14
C PHE A 25 -19.37 13.22 21.01
N THR A 26 -18.32 13.74 20.40
CA THR A 26 -18.40 14.53 19.16
C THR A 26 -18.40 13.62 17.93
N GLY A 27 -18.92 14.10 16.80
CA GLY A 27 -18.90 13.32 15.55
C GLY A 27 -17.48 12.89 15.12
N SER A 28 -16.47 13.73 15.35
CA SER A 28 -15.06 13.38 15.08
C SER A 28 -14.58 12.20 15.95
N GLN A 29 -14.94 12.19 17.23
CA GLN A 29 -14.60 11.08 18.13
C GLN A 29 -15.28 9.78 17.71
N CYS A 30 -16.56 9.83 17.33
CA CYS A 30 -17.29 8.68 16.79
C CYS A 30 -16.65 8.13 15.52
N HIS A 31 -16.29 9.02 14.59
CA HIS A 31 -15.59 8.66 13.35
C HIS A 31 -14.25 7.98 13.65
N ASN A 32 -13.40 8.62 14.47
CA ASN A 32 -12.09 8.09 14.81
C ASN A 32 -12.18 6.74 15.52
N LYS A 33 -13.20 6.54 16.37
CA LYS A 33 -13.46 5.25 17.00
C LYS A 33 -13.84 4.19 15.98
N MET A 34 -14.75 4.49 15.04
CA MET A 34 -15.11 3.56 13.97
C MET A 34 -13.92 3.22 13.08
N ASP A 35 -13.08 4.20 12.71
CA ASP A 35 -11.87 3.97 11.94
C ASP A 35 -10.88 3.06 12.67
N ALA A 36 -10.70 3.26 13.98
CA ALA A 36 -9.89 2.37 14.80
C ALA A 36 -10.45 0.95 14.83
N LEU A 37 -11.77 0.79 14.96
CA LEU A 37 -12.44 -0.52 14.91
C LEU A 37 -12.23 -1.21 13.56
N LYS A 38 -12.41 -0.49 12.44
CA LYS A 38 -12.18 -1.03 11.08
C LYS A 38 -10.74 -1.49 10.87
N ARG A 39 -9.76 -0.68 11.32
CA ARG A 39 -8.33 -1.05 11.24
C ARG A 39 -8.05 -2.31 12.04
N ARG A 40 -8.56 -2.40 13.27
CA ARG A 40 -8.33 -3.57 14.12
C ARG A 40 -9.01 -4.83 13.59
N TYR A 41 -10.24 -4.69 13.09
CA TYR A 41 -10.98 -5.78 12.44
C TYR A 41 -10.17 -6.35 11.27
N ARG A 42 -9.73 -5.50 10.35
CA ARG A 42 -8.90 -5.92 9.22
C ARG A 42 -7.63 -6.65 9.67
N GLN A 43 -6.90 -6.10 10.65
CA GLN A 43 -5.69 -6.74 11.18
C GLN A 43 -5.96 -8.16 11.72
N ILE A 44 -7.09 -8.36 12.39
CA ILE A 44 -7.47 -9.68 12.93
C ILE A 44 -7.86 -10.63 11.81
N VAL A 45 -8.67 -10.17 10.84
CA VAL A 45 -9.06 -10.99 9.69
C VAL A 45 -7.84 -11.41 8.87
N ASP A 46 -6.94 -10.48 8.56
CA ASP A 46 -5.71 -10.76 7.82
C ASP A 46 -4.81 -11.74 8.58
N HIS A 47 -4.66 -11.56 9.90
CA HIS A 47 -3.90 -12.46 10.76
C HIS A 47 -4.48 -13.88 10.76
N ASN A 48 -5.81 -13.99 10.87
CA ASN A 48 -6.50 -15.28 10.92
C ASN A 48 -6.59 -15.98 9.55
N ALA A 49 -6.42 -15.23 8.45
CA ALA A 49 -6.34 -15.79 7.10
C ALA A 49 -4.96 -16.36 6.77
N GLN A 50 -3.92 -16.00 7.53
CA GLN A 50 -2.56 -16.47 7.31
C GLN A 50 -2.35 -17.89 7.88
N SER A 51 -1.85 -18.79 7.04
CA SER A 51 -1.54 -20.16 7.46
C SER A 51 -0.44 -20.20 8.53
N GLY A 52 -0.60 -21.07 9.52
CA GLY A 52 0.35 -21.24 10.64
C GLY A 52 0.14 -20.28 11.81
N ASN A 53 -0.80 -19.34 11.73
CA ASN A 53 -1.17 -18.48 12.86
C ASN A 53 -2.24 -19.12 13.74
N ASP A 54 -2.14 -18.86 15.05
CA ASP A 54 -3.23 -19.13 15.98
C ASP A 54 -4.41 -18.18 15.73
N LYS A 55 -5.63 -18.71 15.87
CA LYS A 55 -6.83 -17.88 15.69
C LYS A 55 -6.91 -16.84 16.79
N LYS A 56 -7.09 -15.58 16.38
CA LYS A 56 -7.30 -14.46 17.28
C LYS A 56 -8.76 -14.12 17.36
N ASP A 57 -9.32 -14.26 18.54
CA ASP A 57 -10.69 -13.87 18.83
C ASP A 57 -10.77 -12.44 19.36
N TRP A 58 -11.88 -11.76 19.06
CA TRP A 58 -12.14 -10.41 19.52
C TRP A 58 -13.63 -10.19 19.74
N ILE A 59 -13.99 -9.55 20.86
CA ILE A 59 -15.38 -9.36 21.29
C ILE A 59 -16.28 -8.62 20.28
N TYR A 60 -15.70 -7.87 19.34
CA TYR A 60 -16.44 -7.15 18.31
C TYR A 60 -16.32 -7.82 16.93
N LEU A 61 -15.68 -8.98 16.83
CA LEU A 61 -15.41 -9.64 15.56
C LEU A 61 -16.71 -9.98 14.83
N ASP A 62 -17.62 -10.72 15.48
CA ASP A 62 -18.87 -11.18 14.86
C ASP A 62 -19.75 -10.01 14.40
N VAL A 63 -19.89 -8.99 15.25
CA VAL A 63 -20.70 -7.79 14.93
C VAL A 63 -20.10 -7.02 13.76
N LEU A 64 -18.78 -6.89 13.69
CA LEU A 64 -18.12 -6.19 12.59
C LEU A 64 -18.05 -7.04 11.32
N ASP A 65 -18.01 -8.36 11.45
CA ASP A 65 -18.05 -9.29 10.33
C ASP A 65 -19.39 -9.20 9.60
N ASP A 66 -20.51 -9.21 10.33
CA ASP A 66 -21.84 -9.04 9.73
C ASP A 66 -21.95 -7.76 8.88
N ILE A 67 -21.36 -6.66 9.37
CA ILE A 67 -21.40 -5.36 8.70
C ILE A 67 -20.40 -5.29 7.53
N PHE A 68 -19.17 -5.79 7.69
CA PHE A 68 -18.04 -5.48 6.80
C PHE A 68 -17.49 -6.64 5.98
N GLN A 69 -17.87 -7.90 6.24
CA GLN A 69 -17.29 -9.08 5.57
C GLN A 69 -17.34 -9.05 4.04
N LYS A 70 -18.34 -8.37 3.45
CA LYS A 70 -18.56 -8.29 1.99
C LYS A 70 -17.90 -7.08 1.35
N GLN A 71 -17.28 -6.20 2.15
CA GLN A 71 -16.68 -4.99 1.63
C GLN A 71 -15.39 -5.32 0.87
N HIS A 72 -15.19 -4.68 -0.27
CA HIS A 72 -14.03 -4.88 -1.15
C HIS A 72 -12.68 -4.53 -0.48
N TRP A 73 -12.72 -3.70 0.55
CA TRP A 73 -11.54 -3.40 1.35
C TRP A 73 -11.23 -4.47 2.40
N ILE A 74 -12.08 -5.47 2.62
CA ILE A 74 -11.80 -6.64 3.46
C ILE A 74 -11.52 -7.85 2.56
N LYS A 75 -12.46 -8.18 1.67
CA LYS A 75 -12.29 -9.23 0.66
C LYS A 75 -11.98 -8.56 -0.67
N PRO A 76 -10.71 -8.56 -1.12
CA PRO A 76 -10.36 -7.96 -2.41
C PRO A 76 -11.09 -8.68 -3.54
N LEU A 77 -11.53 -7.93 -4.55
CA LEU A 77 -12.24 -8.47 -5.72
C LEU A 77 -11.39 -9.46 -6.53
N SER A 78 -10.07 -9.29 -6.49
CA SER A 78 -9.10 -10.18 -7.09
C SER A 78 -7.85 -10.22 -6.22
N VAL A 79 -7.32 -11.42 -6.02
CA VAL A 79 -6.03 -11.65 -5.36
C VAL A 79 -5.05 -12.03 -6.45
N ALA A 80 -4.08 -11.17 -6.74
CA ALA A 80 -2.98 -11.51 -7.61
C ALA A 80 -2.06 -12.48 -6.86
N GLY A 81 -2.15 -13.77 -7.18
CA GLY A 81 -1.24 -14.79 -6.66
C GLY A 81 0.07 -14.79 -7.44
N SER A 82 1.21 -14.81 -6.74
CA SER A 82 2.51 -15.16 -7.32
C SER A 82 2.67 -16.68 -7.52
N ASN A 83 1.72 -17.46 -7.03
CA ASN A 83 1.70 -18.91 -7.16
C ASN A 83 1.10 -19.30 -8.52
N ILE A 84 1.84 -19.01 -9.59
CA ILE A 84 1.68 -19.75 -10.83
C ILE A 84 2.18 -21.16 -10.50
N LYS A 85 1.28 -22.04 -10.05
CA LYS A 85 1.49 -23.44 -10.39
C LYS A 85 1.36 -23.45 -11.89
N ASP A 86 2.49 -23.51 -12.59
CA ASP A 86 2.48 -23.93 -13.98
C ASP A 86 1.69 -25.24 -13.96
N SER A 87 0.48 -25.19 -14.49
CA SER A 87 -0.31 -26.39 -14.65
C SER A 87 0.52 -27.27 -15.57
N GLU A 88 1.02 -28.40 -15.06
CA GLU A 88 1.65 -29.47 -15.83
C GLU A 88 0.63 -30.18 -16.75
N HIS A 89 -0.29 -29.44 -17.34
CA HIS A 89 -0.91 -29.85 -18.57
C HIS A 89 0.00 -29.38 -19.70
N SER A 90 1.05 -30.18 -19.92
CA SER A 90 1.61 -30.36 -21.25
C SER A 90 0.47 -30.74 -22.20
N PRO A 91 0.09 -29.93 -23.19
CA PRO A 91 -0.66 -30.40 -24.33
C PRO A 91 0.37 -30.86 -25.36
N LEU A 92 1.03 -31.98 -25.05
CA LEU A 92 1.73 -32.77 -26.05
C LEU A 92 0.95 -34.07 -26.23
N THR A 93 -0.06 -34.01 -27.10
CA THR A 93 -0.32 -35.08 -28.06
C THR A 93 -0.39 -34.43 -29.43
N ASP A 94 0.77 -34.39 -30.05
CA ASP A 94 1.08 -34.60 -31.46
C ASP A 94 0.02 -34.24 -32.52
N SER A 95 0.32 -33.20 -33.28
CA SER A 95 0.15 -33.21 -34.74
C SER A 95 1.09 -32.17 -35.36
N ASN A 96 2.17 -32.70 -35.93
CA ASN A 96 3.00 -32.12 -36.97
C ASN A 96 2.45 -30.86 -37.64
N ASN A 97 3.16 -29.73 -37.50
CA ASN A 97 3.49 -28.91 -38.66
C ASN A 97 4.69 -28.01 -38.36
N GLU A 98 5.77 -28.22 -39.10
CA GLU A 98 6.86 -27.26 -39.18
C GLU A 98 6.30 -25.94 -39.69
N ASN A 99 6.38 -24.87 -38.89
CA ASN A 99 6.45 -23.50 -39.38
C ASN A 99 6.89 -22.59 -38.22
N GLU A 100 8.10 -22.07 -38.32
CA GLU A 100 8.61 -21.05 -37.40
C GLU A 100 7.68 -19.83 -37.36
N SER A 101 7.20 -19.48 -36.16
CA SER A 101 6.31 -18.34 -35.93
C SER A 101 6.96 -17.27 -35.05
N PRO A 102 6.78 -15.96 -35.33
CA PRO A 102 7.47 -14.82 -34.70
C PRO A 102 7.16 -14.58 -33.21
N PHE A 103 6.47 -15.51 -32.55
CA PHE A 103 5.98 -15.37 -31.18
C PHE A 103 7.08 -15.45 -30.11
N LYS A 104 8.16 -16.20 -30.36
CA LYS A 104 9.27 -16.34 -29.40
C LYS A 104 10.10 -15.05 -29.28
N GLN A 105 10.38 -14.38 -30.40
CA GLN A 105 11.15 -13.13 -30.43
C GLN A 105 10.45 -11.98 -29.69
N ARG A 106 9.11 -11.86 -29.79
CA ARG A 106 8.34 -10.82 -29.08
C ARG A 106 8.37 -10.95 -27.56
N LYS A 107 8.48 -12.18 -27.04
CA LYS A 107 8.59 -12.40 -25.58
C LYS A 107 9.98 -12.00 -25.07
N ILE A 108 11.04 -12.27 -25.83
CA ILE A 108 12.42 -11.93 -25.49
C ILE A 108 12.64 -10.40 -25.55
N SER A 109 12.14 -9.73 -26.59
CA SER A 109 12.26 -8.26 -26.70
C SER A 109 11.53 -7.51 -25.58
N LEU A 110 10.38 -8.04 -25.12
CA LEU A 110 9.66 -7.50 -23.98
C LEU A 110 10.43 -7.66 -22.65
N THR A 111 11.21 -8.74 -22.50
CA THR A 111 12.06 -8.94 -21.32
C THR A 111 13.27 -8.02 -21.29
N GLU A 112 13.89 -7.76 -22.45
CA GLU A 112 15.05 -6.86 -22.56
C GLU A 112 14.66 -5.39 -22.33
N ALA A 113 13.53 -4.95 -22.90
CA ALA A 113 12.99 -3.62 -22.65
C ALA A 113 12.69 -3.37 -21.16
N ARG A 114 12.18 -4.39 -20.46
CA ARG A 114 11.94 -4.34 -19.00
C ARG A 114 13.25 -4.26 -18.22
N ALA A 115 14.26 -5.05 -18.59
CA ALA A 115 15.57 -5.01 -17.94
C ALA A 115 16.26 -3.66 -18.13
N LYS A 116 16.17 -3.08 -19.34
CA LYS A 116 16.68 -1.73 -19.63
C LYS A 116 15.99 -0.66 -18.77
N TYR A 117 14.66 -0.66 -18.72
CA TYR A 117 13.90 0.27 -17.90
C TYR A 117 14.27 0.18 -16.41
N LEU A 118 14.43 -1.04 -15.89
CA LEU A 118 14.83 -1.26 -14.50
C LEU A 118 16.23 -0.68 -14.23
N LYS A 119 17.18 -0.91 -15.14
CA LYS A 119 18.54 -0.38 -15.04
C LYS A 119 18.55 1.15 -15.06
N ASP A 120 17.83 1.75 -16.00
CA ASP A 120 17.71 3.20 -16.14
C ASP A 120 17.10 3.83 -14.88
N SER A 121 16.05 3.21 -14.31
CA SER A 121 15.41 3.67 -13.08
C SER A 121 16.32 3.59 -11.85
N LEU A 122 17.15 2.54 -11.75
CA LEU A 122 18.12 2.39 -10.67
C LEU A 122 19.22 3.44 -10.76
N GLU A 123 19.70 3.73 -11.97
CA GLU A 123 20.73 4.74 -12.20
C GLU A 123 20.21 6.16 -11.92
N GLU A 124 18.97 6.48 -12.31
CA GLU A 124 18.34 7.76 -11.97
C GLU A 124 18.24 7.96 -10.45
N LYS A 125 17.84 6.91 -9.71
CA LYS A 125 17.80 6.95 -8.23
C LYS A 125 19.19 7.13 -7.64
N ARG A 126 20.22 6.49 -8.21
CA ARG A 126 21.62 6.64 -7.78
C ARG A 126 22.09 8.08 -7.97
N LEU A 127 21.79 8.68 -9.13
CA LEU A 127 22.19 10.03 -9.47
C LEU A 127 21.53 11.07 -8.56
N LYS A 128 20.22 10.95 -8.27
CA LYS A 128 19.51 11.83 -7.33
C LYS A 128 20.11 11.79 -5.92
N ARG A 129 20.52 10.59 -5.45
CA ARG A 129 21.18 10.44 -4.15
C ARG A 129 22.55 11.14 -4.12
N LEU A 130 23.32 10.98 -5.20
CA LEU A 130 24.63 11.61 -5.34
C LEU A 130 24.52 13.14 -5.40
N GLU A 131 23.58 13.66 -6.18
CA GLU A 131 23.31 15.11 -6.27
C GLU A 131 22.91 15.68 -4.90
N THR A 132 22.03 14.99 -4.17
CA THR A 132 21.63 15.39 -2.82
C THR A 132 22.81 15.39 -1.85
N ALA A 133 23.73 14.41 -1.95
CA ALA A 133 24.92 14.35 -1.12
C ALA A 133 25.88 15.51 -1.44
N ASN A 134 26.15 15.75 -2.73
CA ASN A 134 26.99 16.87 -3.18
C ASN A 134 26.43 18.23 -2.74
N TYR A 135 25.10 18.42 -2.81
CA TYR A 135 24.46 19.63 -2.32
C TYR A 135 24.65 19.82 -0.80
N ARG A 136 24.59 18.74 -0.02
CA ARG A 136 24.84 18.81 1.43
C ARG A 136 26.29 19.14 1.72
N ASP A 137 27.22 18.53 1.00
CA ASP A 137 28.66 18.75 1.20
C ASP A 137 29.07 20.19 0.85
N THR A 138 28.58 20.72 -0.28
CA THR A 138 28.82 22.13 -0.67
C THR A 138 28.22 23.10 0.34
N LYS A 139 27.00 22.84 0.84
CA LYS A 139 26.38 23.67 1.89
C LYS A 139 27.19 23.65 3.19
N LEU A 140 27.65 22.48 3.62
CA LEU A 140 28.50 22.35 4.81
C LEU A 140 29.84 23.06 4.63
N GLN A 141 30.41 23.02 3.42
CA GLN A 141 31.64 23.72 3.09
C GLN A 141 31.48 25.23 3.23
N ILE A 142 30.43 25.81 2.64
CA ILE A 142 30.11 27.24 2.77
C ILE A 142 29.90 27.64 4.23
N LEU A 143 29.21 26.82 5.03
CA LEU A 143 29.01 27.09 6.45
C LEU A 143 30.33 27.07 7.25
N ARG A 144 31.28 26.20 6.89
CA ARG A 144 32.63 26.20 7.48
C ARG A 144 33.39 27.48 7.13
N GLU A 145 33.37 27.89 5.88
CA GLU A 145 34.02 29.13 5.42
C GLU A 145 33.45 30.38 6.11
N ILE A 146 32.12 30.45 6.23
CA ILE A 146 31.45 31.53 6.95
C ILE A 146 31.91 31.55 8.42
N LYS A 147 31.93 30.39 9.08
CA LYS A 147 32.39 30.28 10.47
C LYS A 147 33.83 30.78 10.62
N GLU A 148 34.73 30.36 9.75
CA GLU A 148 36.13 30.80 9.76
C GLU A 148 36.28 32.31 9.54
N ALA A 149 35.47 32.90 8.65
CA ALA A 149 35.46 34.35 8.44
C ALA A 149 35.01 35.13 9.68
N PHE A 150 33.98 34.64 10.38
CA PHE A 150 33.52 35.24 11.64
C PHE A 150 34.56 35.14 12.77
N GLU A 151 35.26 34.00 12.90
CA GLU A 151 36.33 33.86 13.90
C GLU A 151 37.51 34.79 13.59
N LYS A 152 37.87 34.98 12.31
CA LYS A 152 38.93 35.91 11.90
C LYS A 152 38.59 37.39 12.15
N GLN A 153 37.31 37.76 12.10
CA GLN A 153 36.87 39.13 12.41
C GLN A 153 36.85 39.45 13.91
N LYS A 154 36.95 38.43 14.77
CA LYS A 154 36.92 38.56 16.23
C LYS A 154 38.32 38.68 16.86
N GLN A 155 39.37 38.40 16.10
CA GLN A 155 40.78 38.64 16.45
C GLN A 155 41.23 40.03 15.99
#